data_AF-A0A821JFL4-F1
#
_entry.id   AF-A0A821JFL4-F1
#
_cell.length_a   1.000
_cell.length_b   1.000
_cell.length_c   1.000
_cell.angle_alpha   90.00
_cell.angle_beta   90.00
_cell.angle_gamma   90.00
#
_symmetry.space_group_name_H-M   'P 1'
#
loop_
_entity.id
_entity.type
_entity.pdbx_description
1 polymer ?
#
loop_
_entity_poly.entity_id
_entity_poly.type
_entity_poly.pdbx_seq_one_letter_code
_entity_poly.pdbx_strand_id
1 'polypeptide(L)'
;MYGSEYVLKLRGNVAGYDSNGSLIKILIFILTFSSNISIVQYDNEEHISIMSNSINLVRIQNIYVTMFWKYLVYLYGFNEAVLRFASLVKNVLDLLSFLNSVPEDEARQRMMDKIVTETERTLAITD
;
A
#
# COMPACT_ATOMS: atom_id res chain seq x y z
N MET A 1 -20.98 9.59 11.95
CA MET A 1 -21.44 9.48 10.54
C MET A 1 -20.30 9.46 9.51
N TYR A 2 -19.16 10.11 9.76
CA TYR A 2 -18.01 10.15 8.83
C TYR A 2 -17.41 8.78 8.43
N GLY A 3 -17.34 7.80 9.33
CA GLY A 3 -16.73 6.51 9.02
C GLY A 3 -17.40 5.71 7.89
N SER A 4 -18.67 5.96 7.58
CA SER A 4 -19.36 5.26 6.48
C SER A 4 -18.94 5.75 5.10
N GLU A 5 -18.68 7.05 4.94
CA GLU A 5 -18.20 7.63 3.67
C GLU A 5 -16.77 7.19 3.36
N TYR A 6 -15.91 7.16 4.38
CA TYR A 6 -14.54 6.69 4.23
C TYR A 6 -14.49 5.20 3.83
N VAL A 7 -15.33 4.36 4.44
CA VAL A 7 -15.44 2.93 4.09
C VAL A 7 -16.00 2.73 2.68
N LEU A 8 -16.97 3.54 2.26
CA LEU A 8 -17.55 3.46 0.92
C LEU A 8 -16.55 3.92 -0.15
N LYS A 9 -15.76 4.96 0.14
CA LYS A 9 -14.66 5.43 -0.71
C LYS A 9 -13.52 4.41 -0.79
N LEU A 10 -13.15 3.79 0.34
CA LEU A 10 -12.20 2.67 0.36
C LEU A 10 -12.70 1.48 -0.46
N ARG A 11 -13.98 1.10 -0.32
CA ARG A 11 -14.56 -0.01 -1.09
C ARG A 11 -14.57 0.26 -2.59
N GLY A 12 -14.84 1.50 -3.00
CA GLY A 12 -14.72 1.94 -4.39
C GLY A 12 -13.28 1.85 -4.91
N ASN A 13 -12.30 2.23 -4.10
CA ASN A 13 -10.87 2.14 -4.46
C ASN A 13 -10.39 0.69 -4.52
N VAL A 14 -10.83 -0.19 -3.61
CA VAL A 14 -10.47 -1.63 -3.56
C VAL A 14 -10.91 -2.37 -4.84
N ALA A 15 -12.04 -1.99 -5.44
CA ALA A 15 -12.51 -2.59 -6.70
C ALA A 15 -11.58 -2.32 -7.89
N GLY A 16 -10.70 -1.30 -7.81
CA GLY A 16 -9.72 -0.96 -8.85
C GLY A 16 -8.36 -1.65 -8.69
N TYR A 17 -8.12 -2.36 -7.58
CA TYR A 17 -6.85 -3.08 -7.41
C TYR A 17 -6.85 -4.37 -8.24
N ASP A 18 -5.73 -4.61 -8.92
CA ASP A 18 -5.53 -5.83 -9.71
C ASP A 18 -5.66 -7.05 -8.78
N SER A 19 -6.56 -7.99 -9.10
CA SER A 19 -6.87 -9.17 -8.27
C SER A 19 -5.68 -10.13 -8.11
N ASN A 20 -4.60 -9.91 -8.84
CA ASN A 20 -3.39 -10.72 -8.74
C ASN A 20 -2.59 -10.37 -7.47
N GLY A 21 -2.80 -11.17 -6.42
CA GLY A 21 -2.12 -11.01 -5.14
C GLY A 21 -0.58 -11.07 -5.21
N SER A 22 0.01 -11.69 -6.24
CA SER A 22 1.47 -11.68 -6.43
C SER A 22 1.97 -10.30 -6.83
N LEU A 23 1.25 -9.59 -7.69
CA LEU A 23 1.58 -8.21 -8.08
C LEU A 23 1.46 -7.27 -6.87
N ILE A 24 0.41 -7.43 -6.06
CA ILE A 24 0.24 -6.66 -4.83
C ILE A 24 1.40 -6.89 -3.86
N LYS A 25 1.82 -8.15 -3.65
CA LYS A 25 2.97 -8.46 -2.76
C LYS A 25 4.26 -7.78 -3.23
N ILE A 26 4.57 -7.86 -4.51
CA ILE A 26 5.77 -7.22 -5.07
C ILE A 26 5.66 -5.69 -4.94
N LEU A 27 4.47 -5.12 -5.19
CA LEU A 27 4.21 -3.70 -5.01
C LEU A 27 4.43 -3.24 -3.56
N ILE A 28 4.01 -4.03 -2.57
CA ILE A 28 4.27 -3.76 -1.15
C ILE A 28 5.78 -3.72 -0.89
N PHE A 29 6.56 -4.70 -1.39
CA PHE A 29 8.01 -4.66 -1.24
C PHE A 29 8.65 -3.42 -1.89
N ILE A 30 8.18 -3.02 -3.08
CA ILE A 30 8.64 -1.78 -3.74
C ILE A 30 8.39 -0.56 -2.85
N LEU A 31 7.23 -0.50 -2.19
CA LEU A 31 6.88 0.59 -1.29
C LEU A 31 7.69 0.55 0.01
N THR A 32 7.85 -0.63 0.62
CA THR A 32 8.64 -0.86 1.85
C THR A 32 10.09 -0.41 1.69
N PHE A 33 10.70 -0.71 0.54
CA PHE A 33 12.07 -0.29 0.23
C PHE A 33 12.15 1.11 -0.41
N SER A 34 11.02 1.77 -0.65
CA SER A 34 11.04 3.16 -1.10
C SER A 34 11.57 4.02 0.05
N SER A 35 12.65 4.75 -0.21
CA SER A 35 13.30 5.61 0.79
C SER A 35 12.39 6.72 1.34
N ASN A 36 11.15 6.84 0.86
CA ASN A 36 10.13 7.76 1.33
C ASN A 36 9.41 7.32 2.63
N ILE A 37 9.56 6.07 3.09
CA ILE A 37 8.97 5.65 4.40
C ILE A 37 9.74 6.26 5.59
N SER A 38 10.96 6.74 5.36
CA SER A 38 11.75 7.50 6.34
C SER A 38 11.11 8.81 6.79
N ILE A 39 10.01 9.26 6.15
CA ILE A 39 9.32 10.51 6.48
C ILE A 39 8.37 10.33 7.69
N VAL A 40 8.05 9.11 8.11
CA VAL A 40 6.98 8.88 9.12
C VAL A 40 7.50 8.76 10.56
N GLN A 41 8.80 8.69 10.82
CA GLN A 41 9.31 8.83 12.20
C GLN A 41 10.81 9.15 12.21
N TYR A 42 11.14 10.43 12.38
CA TYR A 42 12.49 10.83 12.78
C TYR A 42 12.47 10.97 14.32
N ASP A 43 12.96 9.95 15.02
CA ASP A 43 13.31 10.08 16.42
C ASP A 43 14.67 10.80 16.50
N ASN A 44 14.76 11.85 17.31
CA ASN A 44 15.92 12.76 17.30
C ASN A 44 17.20 12.15 17.93
N GLU A 45 17.12 10.93 18.47
CA GLU A 45 18.21 10.32 19.26
C GLU A 45 19.04 9.28 18.50
N GLU A 46 18.63 8.83 17.30
CA GLU A 46 19.35 7.79 16.57
C GLU A 46 20.21 8.34 15.43
N HIS A 47 21.49 8.57 15.72
CA HIS A 47 22.54 8.77 14.71
C HIS A 47 22.88 7.45 13.99
N ILE A 48 21.93 6.91 13.22
CA ILE A 48 22.22 5.84 12.26
C ILE A 48 22.90 6.48 11.05
N SER A 49 23.92 5.84 10.48
CA SER A 49 24.53 6.28 9.22
C SER A 49 23.55 6.10 8.04
N ILE A 50 22.64 7.08 7.86
CA ILE A 50 21.52 7.06 6.90
C ILE A 50 22.01 6.91 5.45
N MET A 51 23.20 7.41 5.13
CA MET A 51 23.68 7.54 3.74
C MET A 51 24.19 6.23 3.11
N SER A 52 24.75 5.30 3.90
CA SER A 52 25.19 3.99 3.39
C SER A 52 24.01 3.03 3.21
N ASN A 53 23.01 3.13 4.08
CA ASN A 53 21.82 2.27 4.04
C ASN A 53 20.86 2.67 2.91
N SER A 54 20.74 3.96 2.59
CA SER A 54 19.83 4.42 1.52
C SER A 54 20.20 3.88 0.14
N ILE A 55 21.48 3.81 -0.20
CA ILE A 55 21.96 3.26 -1.49
C ILE A 55 21.57 1.79 -1.63
N ASN A 56 21.72 1.00 -0.56
CA ASN A 56 21.35 -0.41 -0.56
C ASN A 56 19.83 -0.61 -0.65
N LEU A 57 19.05 0.21 0.06
CA LEU A 57 17.58 0.18 -0.02
C LEU A 57 17.07 0.51 -1.43
N VAL A 58 17.62 1.55 -2.07
CA VAL A 58 17.29 1.90 -3.46
C VAL A 58 17.67 0.78 -4.42
N ARG A 59 18.82 0.13 -4.22
CA ARG A 59 19.22 -1.02 -5.05
C ARG A 59 18.24 -2.18 -4.92
N ILE A 60 17.82 -2.51 -3.70
CA ILE A 60 16.83 -3.56 -3.44
C ILE A 60 15.48 -3.20 -4.07
N GLN A 61 15.03 -1.95 -3.90
CA GLN A 61 13.82 -1.44 -4.52
C GLN A 61 13.86 -1.60 -6.05
N ASN A 62 14.96 -1.21 -6.69
CA ASN A 62 15.13 -1.32 -8.14
C ASN A 62 15.03 -2.76 -8.65
N ILE A 63 15.50 -3.74 -7.87
CA ILE A 63 15.34 -5.16 -8.20
C ILE A 63 13.86 -5.52 -8.22
N TYR A 64 13.10 -5.14 -7.19
CA TYR A 64 11.67 -5.42 -7.13
C TYR A 64 10.88 -4.69 -8.22
N VAL A 65 11.20 -3.42 -8.52
CA VAL A 65 10.59 -2.67 -9.63
C VAL A 65 10.85 -3.37 -10.96
N THR A 66 12.08 -3.84 -11.19
CA THR A 66 12.45 -4.55 -12.42
C THR A 66 11.70 -5.87 -12.54
N MET A 67 11.63 -6.66 -11.46
CA MET A 67 10.86 -7.91 -11.43
C MET A 67 9.38 -7.66 -11.69
N PHE A 68 8.80 -6.65 -11.03
CA PHE A 68 7.41 -6.26 -11.20
C PHE A 68 7.09 -5.89 -12.64
N TRP A 69 7.91 -5.03 -13.25
CA TRP A 69 7.73 -4.62 -14.64
C TRP A 69 7.82 -5.79 -15.61
N LYS A 70 8.86 -6.63 -15.48
CA LYS A 70 9.01 -7.83 -16.32
C LYS A 70 7.83 -8.78 -16.16
N TYR A 71 7.33 -8.96 -14.95
CA TYR A 71 6.21 -9.84 -14.67
C TYR A 71 4.89 -9.31 -15.23
N LEU A 72 4.65 -8.00 -15.15
CA LEU A 72 3.51 -7.34 -15.81
C LEU A 72 3.54 -7.52 -17.33
N VAL A 73 4.69 -7.25 -17.95
CA VAL A 73 4.86 -7.39 -19.41
C VAL A 73 4.71 -8.86 -19.83
N TYR A 74 5.22 -9.80 -19.04
CA TYR A 74 5.06 -11.23 -19.30
C TYR A 74 3.61 -11.69 -19.24
N LEU A 75 2.83 -11.24 -18.26
CA LEU A 75 1.44 -11.67 -18.07
C LEU A 75 0.45 -11.03 -19.05
N TYR A 76 0.62 -9.75 -19.35
CA TYR A 76 -0.41 -8.97 -20.03
C TYR A 76 0.03 -8.41 -21.39
N GLY A 77 1.31 -8.50 -21.73
CA GLY A 77 1.88 -7.83 -22.89
C GLY A 77 2.11 -6.33 -22.66
N PHE A 78 2.88 -5.69 -23.55
CA PHE A 78 3.40 -4.34 -23.32
C PHE A 78 2.31 -3.28 -23.10
N ASN A 79 1.32 -3.21 -24.00
CA ASN A 79 0.30 -2.15 -23.95
C ASN A 79 -0.58 -2.23 -22.69
N GLU A 80 -1.04 -3.44 -22.36
CA GLU A 80 -1.87 -3.67 -21.18
C GLU A 80 -1.06 -3.53 -19.89
N ALA A 81 0.22 -3.94 -19.89
CA ALA A 81 1.12 -3.75 -18.76
C ALA A 81 1.30 -2.26 -18.40
N VAL A 82 1.42 -1.37 -19.39
CA VAL A 82 1.50 0.08 -19.16
C VAL A 82 0.23 0.60 -18.49
N LEU A 83 -0.95 0.22 -19.00
CA LEU A 83 -2.24 0.65 -18.45
C LEU A 83 -2.42 0.17 -17.00
N ARG A 84 -2.09 -1.10 -16.73
CA ARG A 84 -2.17 -1.69 -15.40
C ARG A 84 -1.17 -1.07 -14.44
N PHE A 85 0.06 -0.83 -14.88
CA PHE A 85 1.06 -0.16 -14.08
C PHE A 85 0.58 1.25 -13.68
N ALA A 86 0.09 2.04 -14.64
CA ALA A 86 -0.45 3.38 -14.38
C ALA A 86 -1.64 3.34 -13.41
N SER A 87 -2.55 2.38 -13.59
CA SER A 87 -3.69 2.16 -12.69
C SER A 87 -3.22 1.84 -11.26
N LEU A 88 -2.24 0.94 -11.11
CA LEU A 88 -1.70 0.57 -9.80
C LEU A 88 -1.01 1.75 -9.10
N VAL A 89 -0.24 2.56 -9.83
CA VAL A 89 0.36 3.78 -9.28
C VAL A 89 -0.72 4.77 -8.84
N LYS A 90 -1.76 4.99 -9.66
CA LYS A 90 -2.89 5.84 -9.29
C LYS A 90 -3.58 5.34 -8.02
N ASN A 91 -3.88 4.05 -7.93
CA ASN A 91 -4.51 3.46 -6.75
C ASN A 91 -3.66 3.66 -5.48
N VAL A 92 -2.34 3.55 -5.58
CA VAL A 92 -1.43 3.84 -4.46
C VAL A 92 -1.50 5.32 -4.07
N LEU A 93 -1.49 6.25 -5.02
CA LEU A 93 -1.61 7.68 -4.74
C LEU A 93 -2.96 8.04 -4.11
N ASP A 94 -4.05 7.46 -4.62
CA ASP A 94 -5.40 7.64 -4.07
C ASP A 94 -5.49 7.09 -2.64
N LEU A 95 -4.82 5.97 -2.34
CA LEU A 95 -4.71 5.42 -0.98
C LEU A 95 -3.91 6.34 -0.05
N LEU A 96 -2.76 6.86 -0.50
CA LEU A 96 -1.95 7.79 0.29
C LEU A 96 -2.70 9.10 0.56
N SER A 97 -3.39 9.64 -0.45
CA SER A 97 -4.24 10.83 -0.32
C SER A 97 -5.39 10.59 0.65
N PHE A 98 -6.01 9.41 0.59
CA PHE A 98 -7.03 9.01 1.55
C PHE A 98 -6.46 8.96 2.97
N LEU A 99 -5.33 8.28 3.20
CA LEU A 99 -4.71 8.17 4.52
C LEU A 99 -4.38 9.54 5.12
N ASN A 100 -3.88 10.48 4.31
CA ASN A 100 -3.62 11.86 4.74
C ASN A 100 -4.89 12.67 5.04
N SER A 101 -6.06 12.24 4.53
CA SER A 101 -7.35 12.90 4.76
C SER A 101 -8.14 12.34 5.96
N VAL A 102 -7.63 11.29 6.61
CA VAL A 102 -8.22 10.71 7.82
C VAL A 102 -7.64 11.44 9.05
N PRO A 103 -8.45 12.19 9.83
CA PRO A 103 -7.97 12.82 11.06
C PRO A 103 -7.50 11.75 12.06
N GLU A 104 -6.34 11.98 12.68
CA GLU A 104 -5.45 10.95 13.25
C GLU A 104 -6.05 10.07 14.36
N ASP A 105 -6.97 10.57 15.19
CA ASP A 105 -7.39 9.83 16.39
C ASP A 105 -8.74 9.10 16.24
N GLU A 106 -9.84 9.79 15.98
CA GLU A 106 -11.17 9.15 16.11
C GLU A 106 -11.55 8.22 14.95
N ALA A 107 -11.10 8.53 13.73
CA ALA A 107 -11.48 7.76 12.55
C ALA A 107 -10.65 6.49 12.38
N ARG A 108 -9.37 6.55 12.76
CA ARG A 108 -8.45 5.40 12.74
C ARG A 108 -8.84 4.36 13.80
N GLN A 109 -9.19 4.81 15.00
CA GLN A 109 -9.64 3.93 16.10
C GLN A 109 -10.96 3.24 15.75
N ARG A 110 -11.95 3.97 15.23
CA ARG A 110 -13.24 3.39 14.78
C ARG A 110 -13.11 2.46 13.57
N MET A 111 -12.13 2.70 12.69
CA MET A 111 -11.84 1.79 11.58
C MET A 111 -11.22 0.48 12.09
N MET A 112 -10.29 0.57 13.05
CA MET A 112 -9.69 -0.61 13.69
C MET A 112 -10.75 -1.43 14.44
N ASP A 113 -11.61 -0.77 15.22
CA ASP A 113 -12.70 -1.43 15.94
C ASP A 113 -13.63 -2.18 14.97
N LYS A 114 -14.01 -1.54 13.85
CA LYS A 114 -14.84 -2.20 12.82
C LYS A 114 -14.17 -3.40 12.18
N ILE A 115 -12.87 -3.34 11.90
CA ILE A 115 -12.12 -4.47 11.34
C ILE A 115 -12.10 -5.62 12.34
N VAL A 116 -11.88 -5.34 13.62
CA VAL A 116 -11.92 -6.34 14.70
C VAL A 116 -13.32 -6.97 14.79
N THR A 117 -14.38 -6.16 14.85
CA THR A 117 -15.75 -6.68 14.96
C THR A 117 -16.17 -7.52 13.76
N GLU A 118 -15.81 -7.13 12.53
CA GLU A 118 -16.10 -7.93 11.33
C GLU A 118 -15.25 -9.20 11.26
N THR A 119 -14.01 -9.17 11.75
CA THR A 119 -13.14 -10.35 11.83
C THR A 119 -13.69 -11.34 12.87
N GLU A 120 -14.08 -10.86 14.05
CA GLU A 120 -14.74 -11.66 15.09
C GLU A 120 -16.04 -12.28 14.59
N ARG A 121 -16.88 -11.50 13.90
CA ARG A 121 -18.13 -11.99 13.31
C ARG A 121 -17.87 -13.05 12.24
N THR A 122 -16.83 -12.91 11.42
CA THR A 122 -16.48 -13.90 10.40
C THR A 122 -15.94 -15.19 11.03
N LEU A 123 -15.14 -15.07 12.09
CA LEU A 123 -14.60 -16.22 12.81
C LEU A 123 -15.68 -16.95 13.61
N ALA A 124 -16.64 -16.24 14.21
CA ALA A 124 -17.76 -16.81 14.98
C ALA A 124 -18.82 -17.54 14.13
N ILE A 125 -18.80 -17.38 12.80
CA ILE A 125 -19.66 -18.13 11.87
C ILE A 125 -18.99 -19.46 11.46
N THR A 126 -17.74 -19.70 11.85
CA THR A 126 -16.97 -20.90 11.49
C THR A 126 -16.91 -21.97 12.60
N ASP A 127 -17.62 -21.75 13.72
CA ASP A 127 -17.98 -22.76 14.74
C ASP A 127 -19.47 -23.15 14.60
#